data_AF-A0A2T4Y167-F1
#
_entry.id   AF-A0A2T4Y167-F1
#
_cell.length_a   1.000
_cell.length_b   1.000
_cell.length_c   1.000
_cell.angle_alpha   90.00
_cell.angle_beta   90.00
_cell.angle_gamma   90.00
#
_symmetry.space_group_name_H-M   'P 1'
#
loop_
_entity.id
_entity.type
_entity.pdbx_description
1 polymer ?
#
loop_
_entity_poly.entity_id
_entity_poly.type
_entity_poly.pdbx_seq_one_letter_code
_entity_poly.pdbx_strand_id
1 'polypeptide(L)'
;MSKELKVIAVVQINNREALVLNRPLNFVYDEIGRDLIGSDGPFKRPLLYSPASAAFKAFAGSEMTLNMRDGSQRKVKDHWWSGCLPGHQDVTACDLESLKRCYVFFGGMAITPEDYQILRDSYTGCVYPYWDYEKLIKYDDMRKDIYRRLFHEQKRVRSLVREVKKLAREASQ
;
A
#
# COMPACT_ATOMS: atom_id res chain seq x y z
N MET A 1 -8.28 -9.32 -12.45
CA MET A 1 -7.94 -10.33 -11.43
C MET A 1 -7.21 -9.63 -10.30
N SER A 2 -7.76 -9.60 -9.09
CA SER A 2 -7.09 -9.02 -7.93
C SER A 2 -5.87 -9.87 -7.59
N LYS A 3 -4.68 -9.26 -7.44
CA LYS A 3 -3.48 -9.99 -7.02
C LYS A 3 -3.71 -10.54 -5.61
N GLU A 4 -3.28 -11.77 -5.39
CA GLU A 4 -3.26 -12.38 -4.04
C GLU A 4 -2.51 -11.47 -3.07
N LEU A 5 -3.07 -11.24 -1.88
CA LEU A 5 -2.50 -10.36 -0.86
C LEU A 5 -1.31 -11.04 -0.18
N LYS A 6 -0.16 -10.37 -0.12
CA LYS A 6 1.06 -10.89 0.49
C LYS A 6 1.79 -9.83 1.29
N VAL A 7 2.37 -10.23 2.42
CA VAL A 7 3.33 -9.42 3.17
C VAL A 7 4.69 -9.54 2.50
N ILE A 8 5.30 -8.42 2.15
CA ILE A 8 6.61 -8.37 1.47
C ILE A 8 7.72 -7.85 2.38
N ALA A 9 7.37 -7.17 3.47
CA ALA A 9 8.27 -6.73 4.50
C ALA A 9 7.49 -6.46 5.79
N VAL A 10 8.20 -6.54 6.92
CA VAL A 10 7.69 -6.17 8.24
C VAL A 10 8.60 -5.08 8.78
N VAL A 11 7.99 -4.00 9.29
CA VAL A 11 8.72 -2.81 9.76
C VAL A 11 8.37 -2.54 11.22
N GLN A 12 9.38 -2.38 12.05
CA GLN A 12 9.20 -1.98 13.44
C GLN A 12 8.89 -0.48 13.52
N ILE A 13 7.74 -0.12 14.09
CA ILE A 13 7.31 1.26 14.37
C ILE A 13 7.01 1.38 15.85
N ASN A 14 7.82 2.14 16.59
CA ASN A 14 7.78 2.21 18.05
C ASN A 14 7.87 0.78 18.65
N ASN A 15 6.87 0.36 19.41
CA ASN A 15 6.79 -0.96 20.03
C ASN A 15 5.85 -1.92 19.27
N ARG A 16 5.50 -1.62 18.01
CA ARG A 16 4.60 -2.43 17.18
C ARG A 16 5.21 -2.72 15.82
N GLU A 17 4.70 -3.75 15.17
CA GLU A 17 5.04 -4.06 13.79
C GLU A 17 4.01 -3.46 12.83
N ALA A 18 4.49 -2.99 11.69
CA ALA A 18 3.70 -2.58 10.55
C ALA A 18 3.98 -3.50 9.36
N LEU A 19 2.92 -3.88 8.65
CA LEU A 19 3.01 -4.79 7.51
C LEU A 19 3.13 -4.01 6.20
N VAL A 20 4.10 -4.38 5.37
CA VAL A 20 4.20 -3.88 4.00
C VAL A 20 3.57 -4.87 3.04
N LEU A 21 2.59 -4.40 2.26
CA LEU A 21 1.77 -5.23 1.38
C LEU A 21 2.23 -5.14 -0.08
N ASN A 22 2.01 -6.21 -0.83
CA ASN A 22 2.32 -6.28 -2.27
C ASN A 22 1.33 -5.49 -3.16
N ARG A 23 0.16 -5.12 -2.62
CA ARG A 23 -0.88 -4.36 -3.31
C ARG A 23 -1.64 -3.46 -2.33
N PRO A 24 -2.27 -2.37 -2.80
CA PRO A 24 -3.17 -1.59 -1.98
C PRO A 24 -4.38 -2.42 -1.52
N LEU A 25 -4.89 -2.09 -0.35
CA LEU A 25 -6.16 -2.61 0.17
C LEU A 25 -7.32 -1.83 -0.44
N ASN A 26 -8.27 -2.55 -1.04
CA ASN A 26 -9.44 -2.03 -1.70
C ASN A 26 -10.69 -2.55 -0.96
N PHE A 27 -11.03 -1.89 0.14
CA PHE A 27 -12.17 -2.28 0.97
C PHE A 27 -13.50 -2.14 0.23
N VAL A 28 -14.29 -3.21 0.28
CA VAL A 28 -15.68 -3.25 -0.16
C VAL A 28 -16.57 -3.32 1.08
N TYR A 29 -17.58 -2.46 1.15
CA TYR A 29 -18.38 -2.23 2.36
C TYR A 29 -19.70 -2.96 2.36
N ASP A 30 -20.04 -3.49 3.54
CA ASP A 30 -21.37 -3.95 3.91
C ASP A 30 -21.96 -3.05 5.00
N GLU A 31 -23.27 -2.87 4.98
CA GLU A 31 -24.01 -2.21 6.06
C GLU A 31 -24.51 -3.25 7.04
N ILE A 32 -24.12 -3.11 8.31
CA ILE A 32 -24.50 -4.00 9.41
C ILE A 32 -25.16 -3.15 10.48
N GLY A 33 -26.49 -3.18 10.53
CA GLY A 33 -27.25 -2.28 11.40
C GLY A 33 -27.06 -0.82 10.96
N ARG A 34 -26.30 -0.04 11.75
CA ARG A 34 -25.92 1.34 11.42
C ARG A 34 -24.45 1.50 11.05
N ASP A 35 -23.65 0.45 11.17
CA ASP A 35 -22.22 0.50 10.94
C ASP A 35 -21.86 0.02 9.54
N LEU A 36 -20.74 0.51 9.02
CA LEU A 36 -20.23 0.17 7.70
C LEU A 36 -18.92 -0.58 7.83
N ILE A 37 -18.91 -1.84 7.41
CA ILE A 37 -17.75 -2.72 7.58
C ILE A 37 -17.11 -2.98 6.22
N GLY A 38 -15.97 -2.37 5.97
CA GLY A 38 -15.14 -2.64 4.81
C GLY A 38 -14.42 -3.97 4.95
N SER A 39 -14.32 -4.76 3.88
CA SER A 39 -13.57 -6.00 3.85
C SER A 39 -12.65 -6.07 2.63
N ASP A 40 -11.40 -6.52 2.84
CA ASP A 40 -10.47 -6.91 1.77
C ASP A 40 -9.55 -8.02 2.28
N GLY A 41 -9.81 -9.26 1.85
CA GLY A 41 -9.15 -10.44 2.41
C GLY A 41 -9.41 -10.56 3.92
N PRO A 42 -8.39 -10.82 4.74
CA PRO A 42 -8.53 -10.93 6.19
C PRO A 42 -8.71 -9.58 6.89
N PHE A 43 -8.45 -8.46 6.19
CA PHE A 43 -8.57 -7.13 6.77
C PHE A 43 -10.02 -6.65 6.76
N LYS A 44 -10.41 -6.05 7.87
CA LYS A 44 -11.66 -5.30 8.05
C LYS A 44 -11.35 -3.82 8.27
N ARG A 45 -12.24 -2.95 7.81
CA ARG A 45 -12.21 -1.52 8.13
C ARG A 45 -13.58 -1.10 8.66
N PRO A 46 -13.79 -1.16 9.99
CA PRO A 46 -15.05 -0.76 10.59
C PRO A 46 -15.15 0.78 10.62
N LEU A 47 -16.24 1.29 10.06
CA LEU A 47 -16.68 2.67 10.19
C LEU A 47 -17.93 2.65 11.06
N LEU A 48 -17.77 3.04 12.31
CA LEU A 48 -18.81 2.99 13.33
C LEU A 48 -19.53 4.34 13.37
N TYR A 49 -20.86 4.30 13.34
CA TYR A 49 -21.65 5.51 13.42
C TYR A 49 -21.71 6.00 14.87
N SER A 50 -21.20 7.22 15.12
CA SER A 50 -21.38 7.91 16.39
C SER A 50 -21.56 9.41 16.17
N PRO A 51 -22.62 10.04 16.69
CA PRO A 51 -22.84 11.47 16.52
C PRO A 51 -21.63 12.28 17.01
N ALA A 52 -20.93 12.95 16.08
CA ALA A 52 -19.96 13.98 16.41
C ALA A 52 -20.50 14.95 17.48
N SER A 53 -19.87 14.95 18.65
CA SER A 53 -20.15 15.93 19.70
C SER A 53 -19.55 17.29 19.31
N ALA A 54 -19.96 18.35 20.00
CA ALA A 54 -19.44 19.71 19.75
C ALA A 54 -17.90 19.80 19.81
N ALA A 55 -17.25 18.88 20.53
CA ALA A 55 -15.78 18.79 20.67
C ALA A 55 -15.07 18.22 19.42
N PHE A 56 -15.77 17.56 18.51
CA PHE A 56 -15.17 16.90 17.34
C PHE A 56 -15.55 17.56 16.00
N LYS A 57 -16.06 18.81 16.03
CA LYS A 57 -16.42 19.59 14.82
C LYS A 57 -15.29 19.68 13.78
N ALA A 58 -14.03 19.74 14.22
CA ALA A 58 -12.87 19.82 13.33
C ALA A 58 -12.58 18.51 12.57
N PHE A 59 -13.06 17.36 13.08
CA PHE A 59 -12.84 16.04 12.49
C PHE A 59 -14.09 15.46 11.81
N ALA A 60 -15.25 16.09 11.99
CA ALA A 60 -16.52 15.65 11.43
C ALA A 60 -16.61 15.84 9.90
N GLY A 61 -15.96 16.85 9.33
CA GLY A 61 -16.14 17.23 7.92
C GLY A 61 -15.52 16.30 6.86
N SER A 62 -15.02 15.12 7.21
CA SER A 62 -14.46 14.18 6.23
C SER A 62 -15.59 13.54 5.41
N GLU A 63 -15.58 13.79 4.10
CA GLU A 63 -16.41 13.07 3.13
C GLU A 63 -15.60 11.93 2.54
N MET A 64 -16.15 10.72 2.54
CA MET A 64 -15.53 9.57 1.88
C MET A 64 -16.55 8.85 1.00
N THR A 65 -16.09 8.47 -0.19
CA THR A 65 -16.84 7.59 -1.10
C THR A 65 -16.44 6.15 -0.82
N LEU A 66 -17.42 5.32 -0.49
CA LEU A 66 -17.27 3.91 -0.18
C LEU A 66 -17.81 3.08 -1.33
N ASN A 67 -17.05 2.06 -1.74
CA ASN A 67 -17.54 1.05 -2.67
C ASN A 67 -18.31 0.00 -1.88
N MET A 68 -19.58 -0.18 -2.21
CA MET A 68 -20.47 -1.12 -1.53
C MET A 68 -20.41 -2.50 -2.18
N ARG A 69 -20.77 -3.56 -1.45
CA ARG A 69 -20.78 -4.93 -1.98
C ARG A 69 -21.73 -5.13 -3.15
N ASP A 70 -22.83 -4.40 -3.19
CA ASP A 70 -23.79 -4.42 -4.31
C ASP A 70 -23.27 -3.71 -5.58
N GLY A 71 -22.05 -3.16 -5.54
CA GLY A 71 -21.43 -2.43 -6.65
C GLY A 71 -21.78 -0.94 -6.70
N SER A 72 -22.64 -0.46 -5.79
CA SER A 72 -22.94 0.96 -5.67
C SER A 72 -21.82 1.73 -4.97
N GLN A 73 -21.86 3.06 -5.08
CA GLN A 73 -21.00 3.95 -4.29
C GLN A 73 -21.82 4.74 -3.31
N ARG A 74 -21.43 4.69 -2.03
CA ARG A 74 -22.05 5.47 -0.96
C ARG A 74 -21.11 6.56 -0.50
N LYS A 75 -21.57 7.81 -0.58
CA LYS A 75 -20.89 8.92 0.07
C LYS A 75 -21.33 8.97 1.53
N VAL A 76 -20.36 8.93 2.43
CA VAL A 76 -20.61 9.16 3.86
C VAL A 76 -19.84 10.39 4.31
N LYS A 77 -20.47 11.16 5.19
CA LYS A 77 -19.98 12.42 5.68
C LYS A 77 -20.50 12.58 7.11
N ASP A 78 -19.65 13.12 7.98
CA ASP A 78 -19.95 13.40 9.39
C ASP A 78 -20.33 12.12 10.20
N HIS A 79 -19.91 12.05 11.47
CA HIS A 79 -20.36 11.00 12.41
C HIS A 79 -19.84 9.56 12.19
N TRP A 80 -18.89 9.33 11.29
CA TRP A 80 -18.29 7.99 11.07
C TRP A 80 -16.86 7.95 11.61
N TRP A 81 -16.59 6.97 12.48
CA TRP A 81 -15.29 6.84 13.15
C TRP A 81 -14.66 5.48 12.87
N SER A 82 -13.34 5.46 12.69
CA SER A 82 -12.59 4.20 12.66
C SER A 82 -12.72 3.50 14.00
N GLY A 83 -13.12 2.23 13.99
CA GLY A 83 -13.24 1.40 15.18
C GLY A 83 -12.34 0.17 15.16
N CYS A 84 -12.54 -0.70 16.14
CA CYS A 84 -12.03 -2.07 16.11
C CYS A 84 -13.19 -3.02 16.45
N LEU A 85 -13.32 -4.10 15.69
CA LEU A 85 -14.37 -5.09 15.90
C LEU A 85 -14.00 -6.00 17.08
N PRO A 86 -14.99 -6.53 17.84
CA PRO A 86 -14.73 -7.55 18.85
C PRO A 86 -13.95 -8.73 18.27
N GLY A 87 -12.97 -9.24 19.03
CA GLY A 87 -12.11 -10.35 18.58
C GLY A 87 -11.10 -9.97 17.48
N HIS A 88 -11.00 -8.70 17.11
CA HIS A 88 -9.99 -8.21 16.17
C HIS A 88 -8.98 -7.32 16.89
N GLN A 89 -7.80 -7.19 16.30
CA GLN A 89 -6.76 -6.25 16.69
C GLN A 89 -6.56 -5.20 15.60
N ASP A 90 -6.18 -3.98 16.01
CA ASP A 90 -5.81 -2.90 15.08
C ASP A 90 -4.40 -3.14 14.53
N VAL A 91 -4.27 -3.05 13.21
CA VAL A 91 -3.04 -3.31 12.49
C VAL A 91 -2.68 -2.14 11.61
N THR A 92 -1.39 -1.81 11.65
CA THR A 92 -0.79 -0.78 10.81
C THR A 92 -0.22 -1.44 9.56
N ALA A 93 -0.64 -0.99 8.38
CA ALA A 93 -0.18 -1.55 7.12
C ALA A 93 -0.18 -0.51 5.99
N CYS A 94 0.62 -0.74 4.97
CA CYS A 94 0.64 0.07 3.75
C CYS A 94 1.22 -0.74 2.59
N ASP A 95 0.82 -0.45 1.35
CA ASP A 95 1.45 -1.08 0.19
C ASP A 95 2.76 -0.38 -0.18
N LEU A 96 3.68 -1.13 -0.80
CA LEU A 96 5.00 -0.62 -1.17
C LEU A 96 4.96 0.65 -2.02
N GLU A 97 4.05 0.71 -3.00
CA GLU A 97 4.01 1.80 -3.95
C GLU A 97 3.46 3.07 -3.31
N SER A 98 2.56 2.95 -2.33
CA SER A 98 2.15 4.07 -1.47
C SER A 98 3.28 4.54 -0.58
N LEU A 99 4.03 3.63 0.06
CA LEU A 99 5.18 3.99 0.91
C LEU A 99 6.29 4.72 0.16
N LYS A 100 6.51 4.40 -1.12
CA LYS A 100 7.47 5.12 -1.97
C LYS A 100 7.06 6.57 -2.25
N ARG A 101 5.74 6.83 -2.36
CA ARG A 101 5.21 8.18 -2.58
C ARG A 101 5.25 9.01 -1.31
N CYS A 102 4.84 8.42 -0.20
CA CYS A 102 4.84 9.04 1.12
C CYS A 102 5.08 7.96 2.17
N TYR A 103 6.18 8.07 2.91
CA TYR A 103 6.63 7.04 3.84
C TYR A 103 5.83 7.03 5.15
N VAL A 104 4.53 6.81 5.05
CA VAL A 104 3.57 6.80 6.15
C VAL A 104 2.78 5.50 6.11
N PHE A 105 2.67 4.85 7.27
CA PHE A 105 1.80 3.71 7.44
C PHE A 105 0.46 4.14 8.01
N PHE A 106 -0.60 3.45 7.59
CA PHE A 106 -1.96 3.76 8.01
C PHE A 106 -2.45 2.69 8.99
N GLY A 107 -3.11 3.12 10.07
CA GLY A 107 -3.84 2.25 10.99
C GLY A 107 -5.35 2.30 10.72
N GLY A 108 -6.15 1.88 11.70
CA GLY A 108 -7.62 1.88 11.58
C GLY A 108 -8.14 0.70 10.77
N MET A 109 -7.36 -0.39 10.70
CA MET A 109 -7.71 -1.63 10.06
C MET A 109 -7.70 -2.73 11.11
N ALA A 110 -8.74 -3.53 11.12
CA ALA A 110 -8.93 -4.61 12.08
C ALA A 110 -8.68 -5.97 11.40
N ILE A 111 -8.07 -6.90 12.11
CA ILE A 111 -7.83 -8.28 11.66
C ILE A 111 -7.92 -9.22 12.86
N THR A 112 -8.31 -10.47 12.66
CA THR A 112 -8.27 -11.46 13.74
C THR A 112 -6.82 -11.77 14.13
N PRO A 113 -6.54 -12.15 15.39
CA PRO A 113 -5.20 -12.60 15.79
C PRO A 113 -4.68 -13.76 14.93
N GLU A 114 -5.54 -14.70 14.58
CA GLU A 114 -5.21 -15.88 13.81
C GLU A 114 -4.79 -15.52 12.37
N ASP A 115 -5.60 -14.71 11.68
CA ASP A 115 -5.27 -14.28 10.31
C ASP A 115 -4.04 -13.38 10.27
N TYR A 116 -3.84 -12.56 11.30
CA TYR A 116 -2.63 -11.76 11.43
C TYR A 116 -1.39 -12.64 11.55
N GLN A 117 -1.44 -13.66 12.40
CA GLN A 117 -0.32 -14.56 12.60
C GLN A 117 0.01 -15.32 11.30
N ILE A 118 -1.01 -15.78 10.56
CA ILE A 118 -0.82 -16.42 9.24
C ILE A 118 -0.11 -15.48 8.27
N LEU A 119 -0.54 -14.21 8.19
CA LEU A 119 0.10 -13.22 7.33
C LEU A 119 1.52 -12.90 7.79
N ARG A 120 1.75 -12.80 9.10
CA ARG A 120 3.05 -12.50 9.70
C ARG A 120 4.06 -13.63 9.48
N ASP A 121 3.60 -14.87 9.58
CA ASP A 121 4.40 -16.09 9.38
C ASP A 121 4.70 -16.36 7.90
N SER A 122 3.86 -15.85 6.99
CA SER A 122 4.12 -15.92 5.55
C SER A 122 5.38 -15.16 5.14
N TYR A 123 5.84 -14.23 5.98
CA TYR A 123 7.05 -13.44 5.76
C TYR A 123 8.22 -13.98 6.58
N THR A 124 9.22 -14.53 5.88
CA THR A 124 10.41 -15.15 6.48
C THR A 124 11.64 -14.23 6.56
N GLY A 125 11.50 -12.96 6.12
CA GLY A 125 12.58 -12.00 6.18
C GLY A 125 12.77 -11.37 7.57
N CYS A 126 13.74 -10.46 7.68
CA CYS A 126 13.97 -9.74 8.92
C CYS A 126 12.92 -8.64 9.16
N VAL A 127 12.74 -8.27 10.41
CA VAL A 127 11.99 -7.07 10.78
C VAL A 127 12.91 -5.86 10.60
N TYR A 128 12.52 -4.93 9.73
CA TYR A 128 13.31 -3.74 9.47
C TYR A 128 13.02 -2.64 10.49
N PRO A 129 14.05 -1.94 11.00
CA PRO A 129 13.85 -0.67 11.68
C PRO A 129 13.18 0.36 10.75
N TYR A 130 12.28 1.18 11.28
CA TYR A 130 11.49 2.16 10.50
C TYR A 130 12.32 2.96 9.50
N TRP A 131 13.39 3.61 9.95
CA TRP A 131 14.22 4.47 9.08
C TRP A 131 15.09 3.69 8.10
N ASP A 132 15.43 2.44 8.41
CA ASP A 132 16.28 1.63 7.54
C ASP A 132 15.49 1.07 6.37
N TYR A 133 14.22 0.72 6.59
CA TYR A 133 13.34 0.31 5.49
C TYR A 133 13.09 1.46 4.50
N GLU A 134 12.95 2.70 4.99
CA GLU A 134 12.83 3.89 4.12
C GLU A 134 14.04 4.04 3.19
N LYS A 135 15.25 3.91 3.73
CA LYS A 135 16.49 3.97 2.95
C LYS A 135 16.53 2.85 1.92
N LEU A 136 16.12 1.64 2.31
CA LEU A 136 16.12 0.47 1.43
C LEU A 136 15.21 0.68 0.22
N ILE A 137 13.98 1.14 0.42
CA ILE A 137 13.04 1.35 -0.70
C ILE A 137 13.48 2.50 -1.61
N LYS A 138 14.04 3.58 -1.05
CA LYS A 138 14.58 4.70 -1.82
C LYS A 138 15.82 4.30 -2.61
N TYR A 139 16.71 3.50 -2.01
CA TYR A 139 17.89 2.98 -2.68
C TYR A 139 17.52 2.03 -3.83
N ASP A 140 16.54 1.15 -3.63
CA ASP A 140 16.09 0.23 -4.68
C ASP A 140 15.52 0.97 -5.90
N ASP A 141 14.77 2.05 -5.68
CA ASP A 141 14.26 2.90 -6.76
C ASP A 141 15.38 3.64 -7.50
N MET A 142 16.35 4.21 -6.76
CA MET A 142 17.54 4.83 -7.36
C MET A 142 18.34 3.82 -8.21
N ARG A 143 18.55 2.61 -7.68
CA ARG A 143 19.25 1.53 -8.38
C ARG A 143 18.54 1.15 -9.69
N LYS A 144 17.21 1.00 -9.65
CA LYS A 144 16.40 0.69 -10.84
C LYS A 144 16.45 1.80 -11.88
N ASP A 145 16.44 3.06 -11.48
CA ASP A 145 16.57 4.19 -12.39
C ASP A 145 17.93 4.18 -13.11
N ILE A 146 19.03 3.95 -12.38
CA ILE A 146 20.38 3.84 -12.96
C ILE A 146 20.43 2.70 -13.99
N TYR A 147 19.89 1.52 -13.68
CA TYR A 147 19.87 0.41 -14.63
C TYR A 147 19.05 0.72 -15.89
N ARG A 148 17.91 1.42 -15.77
CA ARG A 148 17.14 1.86 -16.94
C ARG A 148 17.95 2.81 -17.82
N ARG A 149 18.60 3.81 -17.22
CA ARG A 149 19.47 4.75 -17.97
C ARG A 149 20.60 4.02 -18.68
N LEU A 150 21.30 3.12 -17.97
CA LEU A 150 22.37 2.32 -18.55
C LEU A 150 21.88 1.49 -19.74
N PHE A 151 20.71 0.86 -19.64
CA PHE A 151 20.11 0.10 -20.72
C PHE A 151 19.83 0.98 -21.95
N HIS A 152 19.29 2.19 -21.75
CA HIS A 152 19.04 3.14 -22.84
C HIS A 152 20.35 3.58 -23.52
N GLU A 153 21.38 3.89 -22.74
CA GLU A 153 22.69 4.28 -23.27
C GLU A 153 23.37 3.13 -24.03
N GLN A 154 23.30 1.90 -23.53
CA GLN A 154 23.79 0.73 -24.26
C GLN A 154 23.09 0.55 -25.61
N LYS A 155 21.78 0.81 -25.68
CA LYS A 155 21.02 0.75 -26.93
C LYS A 155 21.46 1.84 -27.91
N ARG A 156 21.70 3.07 -27.44
CA ARG A 156 22.21 4.19 -28.24
C ARG A 156 23.59 3.91 -28.81
N VAL A 157 24.53 3.47 -27.97
CA VAL A 157 25.89 3.10 -28.40
C VAL A 157 25.85 2.00 -29.45
N ARG A 158 25.03 0.95 -29.26
CA ARG A 158 24.86 -0.12 -30.26
C ARG A 158 24.34 0.40 -31.60
N SER A 159 23.41 1.35 -31.57
CA SER A 159 22.89 1.99 -32.79
C SER A 159 23.98 2.78 -33.51
N LEU A 160 24.71 3.63 -32.77
CA LEU A 160 25.79 4.45 -33.31
C LEU A 160 26.90 3.58 -33.91
N VAL A 161 27.32 2.52 -33.22
CA VAL A 161 28.34 1.57 -33.73
C VAL A 161 27.87 0.92 -35.04
N ARG A 162 26.59 0.57 -35.17
CA ARG A 162 26.05 0.02 -36.43
C ARG A 162 26.10 1.04 -37.57
N GLU A 163 25.75 2.28 -37.28
CA GLU A 163 25.75 3.36 -38.26
C GLU A 163 27.16 3.72 -38.72
N VAL A 164 28.11 3.87 -37.79
CA VAL A 164 29.53 4.07 -38.12
C VAL A 164 30.08 2.92 -38.96
N LYS A 165 29.76 1.66 -38.61
CA LYS A 165 30.15 0.49 -39.41
C LYS A 165 29.53 0.50 -40.81
N LYS A 166 28.31 1.01 -40.97
CA LYS A 166 27.66 1.15 -42.27
C LYS A 166 28.37 2.21 -43.11
N LEU A 167 28.58 3.41 -42.57
CA LEU A 167 29.27 4.51 -43.25
C LEU A 167 30.70 4.12 -43.66
N ALA A 168 31.44 3.42 -42.79
CA ALA A 168 32.79 2.97 -43.11
C ALA A 168 32.84 1.97 -44.29
N ARG A 169 31.82 1.11 -44.42
CA ARG A 169 31.70 0.20 -45.56
C ARG A 169 31.38 0.95 -46.86
N GLU A 170 30.47 1.92 -46.79
CA GLU A 170 30.10 2.76 -47.92
C GLU A 170 31.27 3.62 -48.41
N ALA A 171 32.12 4.11 -47.50
CA ALA A 171 33.32 4.89 -47.85
C ALA A 171 34.48 4.03 -48.42
N SER A 172 34.40 2.70 -48.31
CA SER A 172 35.42 1.77 -48.81
C SER A 172 35.04 1.14 -50.17
N GLN A 173 33.89 1.54 -50.75
CA GLN A 173 33.42 1.17 -52.08
C GLN A 173 33.63 2.31 -53.07
#